data_AF-A0A7J9X004-F1
#
_entry.id   AF-A0A7J9X004-F1
#
_cell.length_a   1.000
_cell.length_b   1.000
_cell.length_c   1.000
_cell.angle_alpha   90.00
_cell.angle_beta   90.00
_cell.angle_gamma   90.00
#
_symmetry.space_group_name_H-M   'P 1'
#
loop_
_entity.id
_entity.type
_entity.pdbx_description
1 polymer ?
#
loop_
_entity_poly.entity_id
_entity_poly.type
_entity_poly.pdbx_seq_one_letter_code
_entity_poly.pdbx_strand_id
1 'polypeptide(L)' 'STVRNYRDFLAIDDRTGHAHWLFQHAGGVFLPPWGKAEQWLISVQHTEEDANRFLTNLETMAKAIRS' A
#
# COMPACT_ATOMS: atom_id res chain seq x y z
N SER A 1 4.58 -8.19 -16.83
CA SER A 1 5.21 -9.51 -16.92
C SER A 1 5.01 -10.26 -15.62
N THR A 2 4.77 -11.56 -15.67
CA THR A 2 4.70 -12.41 -14.46
C THR A 2 6.07 -12.41 -13.77
N VAL A 3 6.08 -12.15 -12.46
CA VAL A 3 7.29 -12.23 -11.63
C VAL A 3 7.63 -13.71 -11.41
N ARG A 4 8.83 -14.16 -11.80
CA ARG A 4 9.25 -15.57 -11.65
C ARG A 4 10.48 -15.72 -10.76
N ASN A 5 11.26 -14.66 -10.58
CA ASN A 5 12.45 -14.68 -9.74
C ASN A 5 12.72 -13.29 -9.10
N TYR A 6 13.73 -13.22 -8.23
CA TYR A 6 14.10 -12.00 -7.51
C TYR A 6 14.48 -10.82 -8.42
N ARG A 7 15.12 -11.07 -9.58
CA ARG A 7 15.47 -10.00 -10.52
C ARG A 7 14.22 -9.41 -11.17
N ASP A 8 13.24 -10.25 -11.48
CA ASP A 8 11.96 -9.78 -12.01
C ASP A 8 11.24 -8.89 -10.97
N PHE A 9 11.31 -9.26 -9.69
CA PHE A 9 10.77 -8.45 -8.59
C PHE A 9 11.46 -7.08 -8.46
N LEU A 10 12.80 -7.04 -8.55
CA LEU A 10 13.55 -5.78 -8.50
C LEU A 10 13.19 -4.83 -9.65
N ALA A 11 12.86 -5.38 -10.82
CA ALA A 11 12.48 -4.63 -12.00
C ALA A 11 11.04 -4.09 -11.98
N ILE A 12 10.23 -4.44 -10.97
CA ILE A 12 8.88 -3.90 -10.81
C ILE A 12 8.96 -2.39 -10.57
N ASP A 13 8.15 -1.66 -11.33
CA ASP A 13 7.90 -0.23 -11.14
C ASP A 13 7.23 0.00 -9.78
N ASP A 14 7.85 0.83 -8.95
CA ASP A 14 7.44 1.09 -7.58
C ASP A 14 6.57 2.34 -7.43
N ARG A 15 6.26 3.06 -8.52
CA ARG A 15 5.44 4.27 -8.48
C ARG A 15 4.07 4.02 -7.84
N THR A 16 3.43 2.89 -8.16
CA THR A 16 2.12 2.54 -7.58
C THR A 16 2.22 2.26 -6.08
N GLY A 17 3.26 1.55 -5.62
CA GLY A 17 3.43 1.29 -4.20
C GLY A 17 3.92 2.52 -3.43
N HIS A 18 4.67 3.43 -4.07
CA HIS A 18 4.98 4.73 -3.49
C HIS A 18 3.73 5.61 -3.36
N ALA A 19 2.87 5.64 -4.38
CA ALA A 19 1.58 6.32 -4.30
C ALA A 19 0.73 5.75 -3.16
N HIS A 20 0.62 4.42 -3.07
CA HIS A 20 -0.06 3.75 -1.97
C HIS A 20 0.45 4.18 -0.59
N TRP A 21 1.77 4.22 -0.39
CA TRP A 21 2.35 4.74 0.85
C TRP A 21 1.94 6.20 1.12
N LEU A 22 1.96 7.08 0.12
CA LEU A 22 1.53 8.48 0.26
C LEU A 22 0.05 8.60 0.64
N PHE A 23 -0.84 7.85 -0.03
CA PHE A 23 -2.28 7.87 0.26
C PHE A 23 -2.57 7.34 1.67
N GLN A 24 -1.89 6.29 2.11
CA GLN A 24 -2.05 5.76 3.46
C GLN A 24 -1.51 6.76 4.50
N HIS A 25 -0.31 7.29 4.31
CA HIS A 25 0.29 8.24 5.24
C HIS A 25 -0.53 9.54 5.35
N ALA A 26 -0.96 10.11 4.23
CA ALA A 26 -1.83 11.29 4.21
C ALA A 26 -3.21 10.99 4.81
N GLY A 27 -3.69 9.76 4.65
CA GLY A 27 -4.90 9.26 5.27
C GLY A 27 -4.73 8.82 6.73
N GLY A 28 -3.56 9.05 7.35
CA GLY A 28 -3.26 8.75 8.76
C GLY A 28 -3.05 7.27 9.10
N VAL A 29 -2.66 6.46 8.12
CA VAL A 29 -2.17 5.10 8.31
C VAL A 29 -0.67 5.05 8.01
N PHE A 30 0.14 4.73 9.01
CA PHE A 30 1.59 4.68 8.84
C PHE A 30 2.04 3.28 8.44
N LEU A 31 2.49 3.15 7.19
CA LEU A 31 3.09 1.92 6.68
C LEU A 31 4.62 2.01 6.68
N PRO A 32 5.32 0.86 6.80
CA PRO A 32 6.76 0.84 6.60
C PRO A 32 7.11 1.44 5.23
N PRO A 33 8.07 2.38 5.17
CA PRO A 33 8.39 3.08 3.95
C PRO A 33 9.19 2.16 3.02
N TRP A 34 8.51 1.34 2.22
CA TRP A 34 9.12 0.53 1.15
C TRP A 34 8.07 0.17 0.08
N GLY A 35 7.99 1.01 -0.96
CA GLY A 35 6.94 0.93 -2.00
C GLY A 35 6.99 -0.26 -2.96
N LYS A 36 7.88 -1.26 -2.77
CA LYS A 36 7.93 -2.47 -3.63
C LYS A 36 7.23 -3.68 -3.05
N ALA A 37 7.11 -3.76 -1.73
CA ALA A 37 6.46 -4.85 -1.04
C ALA A 37 5.69 -4.29 0.13
N GLU A 38 4.39 -4.55 0.15
CA GLU A 38 3.54 -4.15 1.25
C GLU A 38 3.70 -5.15 2.38
N GLN A 39 4.19 -4.68 3.53
CA GLN A 39 4.22 -5.46 4.76
C GLN A 39 3.22 -4.86 5.75
N TRP A 40 2.28 -5.67 6.23
CA TRP A 40 1.35 -5.29 7.29
C TRP A 40 1.77 -5.91 8.60
N LEU A 41 1.90 -5.08 9.63
CA LEU A 41 2.01 -5.54 11.00
C LEU A 41 0.73 -5.14 11.73
N ILE A 42 -0.08 -6.13 12.09
CA ILE A 42 -1.36 -5.92 12.77
C ILE A 42 -1.25 -6.47 14.21
N SER A 43 -1.97 -5.87 15.14
CA SER A 43 -2.05 -6.29 16.54
C SER A 43 -3.49 -6.41 17.00
N VAL A 44 -3.74 -7.11 18.11
CA VAL A 44 -5.07 -7.20 18.76
C VAL A 44 -5.68 -5.87 19.20
N GLN A 45 -4.87 -4.80 19.27
CA GLN A 45 -5.35 -3.43 19.55
C GLN A 45 -6.01 -2.76 18.34
N HIS A 46 -5.79 -3.25 17.13
CA HIS A 46 -6.44 -2.70 15.93
C HIS A 46 -7.91 -3.07 15.93
N THR A 47 -8.74 -2.08 15.65
CA THR A 47 -10.19 -2.19 15.56
C THR A 47 -10.64 -2.35 14.11
N GLU A 48 -11.92 -2.63 13.92
CA GLU A 48 -12.53 -2.57 12.58
C GLU A 48 -12.48 -1.16 11.98
N GLU A 49 -12.52 -0.12 12.81
CA GLU A 49 -12.39 1.27 12.35
C GLU A 49 -11.01 1.53 11.73
N ASP A 50 -9.95 1.00 12.34
CA ASP A 50 -8.58 1.09 11.80
C ASP A 50 -8.48 0.39 10.44
N ALA A 51 -9.09 -0.80 10.31
CA ALA A 51 -9.15 -1.53 9.05
C ALA A 51 -9.95 -0.77 7.98
N ASN A 52 -11.10 -0.19 8.36
CA ASN A 52 -11.94 0.59 7.46
C ASN A 52 -11.23 1.85 6.95
N ARG A 53 -10.41 2.49 7.80
CA ARG A 53 -9.58 3.64 7.42
C ARG A 53 -8.56 3.24 6.34
N PHE A 54 -7.87 2.11 6.54
CA PHE A 54 -6.94 1.56 5.54
C PHE A 54 -7.64 1.30 4.20
N LEU A 55 -8.82 0.68 4.22
CA LEU A 55 -9.59 0.35 3.01
C LEU A 55 -10.07 1.62 2.29
N THR A 56 -10.55 2.62 3.02
CA THR A 56 -10.99 3.90 2.46
C THR A 56 -9.86 4.63 1.73
N ASN A 57 -8.65 4.62 2.31
CA ASN A 57 -7.47 5.20 1.66
C ASN A 57 -7.11 4.44 0.38
N LEU A 58 -7.17 3.10 0.41
CA LEU A 58 -6.91 2.25 -0.76
C LEU A 58 -7.92 2.50 -1.88
N GLU A 59 -9.21 2.60 -1.56
CA GLU A 59 -10.25 2.93 -2.53
C GLU A 59 -10.05 4.31 -3.16
N THR A 60 -9.64 5.28 -2.35
CA THR A 60 -9.35 6.65 -2.78
C THR A 60 -8.18 6.67 -3.76
N MET A 61 -7.09 5.99 -3.44
CA MET A 61 -5.96 5.81 -4.36
C MET A 61 -6.41 5.15 -5.66
N ALA A 62 -7.16 4.05 -5.56
CA ALA A 62 -7.59 3.28 -6.72
C ALA A 62 -8.45 4.12 -7.66
N LYS A 63 -9.29 5.03 -7.13
CA LYS A 63 -10.04 6.01 -7.93
C LYS A 63 -9.11 7.02 -8.61
N ALA A 64 -8.12 7.55 -7.89
CA ALA A 64 -7.20 8.56 -8.39
C ALA A 64 -6.24 8.07 -9.49
N ILE A 65 -5.82 6.79 -9.46
CA ILE A 65 -4.90 6.24 -10.47
C ILE A 65 -5.62 5.68 -11.72
N ARG A 66 -6.95 5.62 -11.70
CA ARG A 66 -7.78 5.18 -12.84
C ARG A 66 -8.22 6.32 -13.75
N SER A 67 -8.14 7.57 -13.29
CA SER A 67 -8.45 8.79 -14.05
C SER A 67 -7.24 9.26 -14.84
#